data_AF-A0A8I0BSD6-F1
#
_entry.id   AF-A0A8I0BSD6-F1
#
_cell.length_a   1.000
_cell.length_b   1.000
_cell.length_c   1.000
_cell.angle_alpha   90.00
_cell.angle_beta   90.00
_cell.angle_gamma   90.00
#
_symmetry.space_group_name_H-M   'P 1'
#
loop_
_entity.id
_entity.type
_entity.pdbx_description
1 polymer ?
#
loop_
_entity_poly.entity_id
_entity_poly.type
_entity_poly.pdbx_seq_one_letter_code
_entity_poly.pdbx_strand_id
1 'polypeptide(L)'
;MKQILLSFLLFFNYGLSFAEETPTEPPPVALIESAEELGLGSPRETFTTFLHSMNDIKRGQAERINDATRALDLSAINPLIREEKGRDLAWMLLEAIDKTKIVNL
;
A
#
# COMPACT_ATOMS: atom_id res chain seq x y z
N MET A 1 -37.17 18.90 34.21
CA MET A 1 -36.74 19.20 32.82
C MET A 1 -35.34 18.68 32.50
N LYS A 2 -34.33 18.83 33.38
CA LYS A 2 -32.95 18.35 33.16
C LYS A 2 -32.80 16.82 32.98
N GLN A 3 -33.61 16.03 33.69
CA GLN A 3 -33.63 14.57 33.58
C GLN A 3 -34.19 14.08 32.23
N ILE A 4 -35.18 14.79 31.67
CA ILE A 4 -35.80 14.46 30.37
C ILE A 4 -34.81 14.71 29.22
N LEU A 5 -34.01 15.78 29.33
CA LEU A 5 -32.94 16.08 28.37
C LEU A 5 -31.84 15.01 28.38
N LEU A 6 -31.49 14.47 29.56
CA LEU A 6 -30.48 13.43 29.70
C LEU A 6 -30.94 12.09 29.08
N SER A 7 -32.20 11.72 29.26
CA SER A 7 -32.78 10.51 28.65
C SER A 7 -32.84 10.59 27.13
N PHE A 8 -33.10 11.77 26.57
CA PHE A 8 -33.08 11.99 25.11
C PHE A 8 -31.67 11.86 24.53
N LEU A 9 -30.67 12.36 25.25
CA LEU A 9 -29.26 12.28 24.83
C LEU A 9 -28.74 10.83 24.79
N LEU A 10 -29.18 9.99 25.74
CA LEU A 10 -28.81 8.58 25.78
C LEU A 10 -29.44 7.80 24.63
N PHE A 11 -30.72 8.02 24.31
CA PHE A 11 -31.38 7.37 23.16
C PHE A 11 -30.71 7.72 21.83
N PHE A 12 -30.21 8.95 21.66
CA PHE A 12 -29.49 9.37 20.46
C PHE A 12 -28.13 8.69 20.28
N ASN A 13 -27.49 8.24 21.37
CA ASN A 13 -26.20 7.54 21.32
C ASN A 13 -26.34 6.02 21.09
N TYR A 14 -27.51 5.43 21.33
CA TYR A 14 -27.73 3.99 21.19
C TYR A 14 -28.37 3.56 19.86
N GLY A 15 -28.97 4.48 19.12
CA GLY A 15 -29.77 4.17 17.95
C GLY A 15 -29.11 4.50 16.63
N LEU A 16 -28.00 3.86 16.24
CA LEU A 16 -27.60 3.71 14.82
C LEU A 16 -26.41 2.75 14.62
N SER A 17 -26.51 1.51 15.12
CA SER A 17 -25.72 0.40 14.55
C SER A 17 -26.60 -0.35 13.56
N PHE A 18 -26.54 0.03 12.29
CA PHE A 18 -26.98 -0.84 11.21
C PHE A 18 -25.85 -1.85 10.95
N ALA A 19 -26.05 -3.10 11.37
CA ALA A 19 -25.30 -4.20 10.78
C ALA A 19 -25.93 -4.48 9.42
N GLU A 20 -25.28 -4.01 8.36
CA GLU A 20 -25.59 -4.42 7.00
C GLU A 20 -25.11 -5.86 6.85
N GLU A 21 -26.03 -6.83 6.98
CA GLU A 21 -25.80 -8.19 6.49
C GLU A 21 -25.87 -8.13 4.96
N THR A 22 -24.78 -7.73 4.33
CA THR A 22 -24.56 -7.98 2.90
C THR A 22 -24.65 -9.49 2.67
N PRO A 23 -25.50 -9.99 1.77
CA PRO A 23 -25.45 -11.36 1.31
C PRO A 23 -24.02 -11.68 0.88
N THR A 24 -23.47 -12.78 1.39
CA THR A 24 -22.21 -13.37 0.93
C THR A 24 -22.39 -13.86 -0.51
N GLU A 25 -22.39 -12.92 -1.45
CA GLU A 25 -21.94 -13.20 -2.81
C GLU A 25 -20.44 -13.54 -2.68
N PRO A 26 -19.97 -14.64 -3.26
CA PRO A 26 -18.53 -14.92 -3.27
C PRO A 26 -17.83 -13.67 -3.79
N PRO A 27 -16.76 -13.20 -3.12
CA PRO A 27 -16.05 -12.01 -3.55
C PRO A 27 -15.73 -12.18 -5.04
N PRO A 28 -15.89 -11.13 -5.86
CA PRO A 28 -15.42 -11.16 -7.25
C PRO A 28 -14.04 -11.76 -7.22
N VAL A 29 -13.79 -12.80 -8.02
CA VAL A 29 -12.50 -13.47 -8.11
C VAL A 29 -11.48 -12.38 -8.42
N ALA A 30 -10.86 -11.83 -7.38
CA ALA A 30 -9.86 -10.80 -7.52
C ALA A 30 -8.76 -11.48 -8.33
N LEU A 31 -8.41 -10.88 -9.48
CA LEU A 31 -7.26 -11.32 -10.25
C LEU A 31 -6.06 -11.22 -9.28
N ILE A 32 -5.65 -12.36 -8.74
CA ILE A 32 -4.44 -12.44 -7.92
C ILE A 32 -3.31 -12.35 -8.93
N GLU A 33 -2.83 -11.12 -9.18
CA GLU A 33 -1.62 -10.88 -9.96
C GLU A 33 -0.50 -11.73 -9.35
N SER A 34 0.03 -12.66 -10.14
CA SER A 34 1.09 -13.54 -9.69
C SER A 34 2.41 -12.76 -9.54
N ALA A 35 3.31 -13.27 -8.70
CA ALA A 35 4.64 -12.66 -8.56
C ALA A 35 5.38 -12.58 -9.91
N GLU A 36 5.16 -13.54 -10.81
CA GLU A 36 5.79 -13.57 -12.13
C GLU A 36 5.25 -12.46 -13.06
N GLU A 37 3.94 -12.26 -13.09
CA GLU A 37 3.31 -11.15 -13.84
C GLU A 37 3.74 -9.76 -13.35
N LEU A 38 4.05 -9.65 -12.05
CA LEU A 38 4.57 -8.43 -11.42
C LEU A 38 6.08 -8.24 -11.60
N GLY A 39 6.79 -9.17 -12.26
CA GLY A 39 8.25 -9.11 -12.40
C GLY A 39 8.98 -9.32 -11.07
N LEU A 40 8.41 -10.12 -10.17
CA LEU A 40 8.94 -10.49 -8.85
C LEU A 40 9.29 -11.99 -8.76
N GLY A 41 9.37 -12.69 -9.91
CA GLY A 41 9.60 -14.14 -9.99
C GLY A 41 11.01 -14.58 -9.56
N SER A 42 11.98 -13.67 -9.59
CA SER A 42 13.35 -13.92 -9.16
C SER A 42 13.98 -12.69 -8.50
N PRO A 43 15.08 -12.83 -7.72
CA PRO A 43 15.78 -11.68 -7.15
C PRO A 43 16.26 -10.68 -8.20
N ARG A 44 16.66 -11.18 -9.38
CA ARG A 44 17.12 -10.33 -10.48
C ARG A 44 15.96 -9.56 -11.10
N GLU A 45 14.84 -10.23 -11.37
CA GLU A 45 13.64 -9.55 -11.89
C GLU A 45 13.09 -8.54 -10.89
N THR A 46 13.01 -8.90 -9.61
CA THR A 46 12.58 -7.99 -8.54
C THR A 46 13.40 -6.70 -8.53
N PHE A 47 14.73 -6.84 -8.62
CA PHE A 47 15.64 -5.69 -8.65
C PHE A 47 15.52 -4.88 -9.95
N THR A 48 15.35 -5.54 -11.10
CA THR A 48 15.09 -4.90 -12.40
C THR A 48 13.79 -4.09 -12.35
N THR A 49 12.71 -4.68 -11.83
CA THR A 49 11.40 -4.03 -11.63
C THR A 49 11.53 -2.80 -10.74
N PHE A 50 12.26 -2.91 -9.63
CA PHE A 50 12.54 -1.78 -8.75
C PHE A 50 13.24 -0.64 -9.50
N LEU A 51 14.34 -0.93 -10.19
CA LEU A 51 15.14 0.10 -10.86
C LEU A 51 14.41 0.77 -12.01
N HIS A 52 13.71 0.02 -12.86
CA HIS A 52 12.90 0.60 -13.94
C HIS A 52 11.79 1.48 -13.38
N SER A 53 11.07 1.01 -12.35
CA SER A 53 10.01 1.79 -11.73
C SER A 53 10.53 3.10 -11.14
N MET A 54 11.65 3.07 -10.41
CA MET A 54 12.28 4.28 -9.88
C MET A 54 12.77 5.24 -10.97
N ASN A 55 13.27 4.73 -12.10
CA ASN A 55 13.66 5.56 -13.24
C ASN A 55 12.44 6.23 -13.90
N ASP A 56 11.33 5.50 -14.01
CA ASP A 56 10.09 6.02 -14.58
C ASP A 56 9.46 7.11 -13.68
N ILE A 57 9.57 6.97 -12.35
CA ILE A 57 9.20 8.03 -11.39
C ILE A 57 10.06 9.29 -11.62
N LYS A 58 11.38 9.14 -11.81
CA LYS A 58 12.28 10.26 -12.13
C LYS A 58 11.91 10.94 -13.46
N ARG A 59 11.18 10.26 -14.34
CA ARG A 59 10.65 10.77 -15.62
C ARG A 59 9.22 11.32 -15.53
N GLY A 60 8.61 11.32 -14.35
CA GLY A 60 7.31 11.92 -14.09
C GLY A 60 6.15 10.94 -13.93
N GLN A 61 6.39 9.62 -13.99
CA GLN A 61 5.37 8.59 -13.75
C GLN A 61 5.27 8.29 -12.25
N ALA A 62 4.68 9.20 -11.48
CA ALA A 62 4.65 9.14 -10.01
C ALA A 62 3.97 7.86 -9.47
N GLU A 63 3.00 7.31 -10.19
CA GLU A 63 2.26 6.10 -9.87
C GLU A 63 3.15 4.85 -9.80
N ARG A 64 4.28 4.85 -10.51
CA ARG A 64 5.25 3.74 -10.53
C ARG A 64 5.95 3.52 -9.20
N ILE A 65 5.75 4.42 -8.22
CA ILE A 65 6.17 4.20 -6.84
C ILE A 65 5.54 2.95 -6.24
N ASN A 66 4.31 2.60 -6.64
CA ASN A 66 3.64 1.40 -6.14
C ASN A 66 4.40 0.13 -6.56
N ASP A 67 4.83 0.06 -7.82
CA ASP A 67 5.63 -1.06 -8.35
C ASP A 67 7.01 -1.14 -7.66
N ALA A 68 7.64 0.01 -7.42
CA ALA A 68 8.91 0.05 -6.69
C ALA A 68 8.75 -0.45 -5.24
N THR A 69 7.69 -0.05 -4.54
CA THR A 69 7.46 -0.49 -3.15
C THR A 69 7.06 -1.96 -3.06
N ARG A 70 6.40 -2.54 -4.07
CA ARG A 70 6.11 -3.99 -4.15
C ARG A 70 7.37 -4.84 -4.25
N ALA A 71 8.47 -4.29 -4.75
CA ALA A 71 9.76 -4.95 -4.81
C ALA A 71 10.53 -4.92 -3.46
N LEU A 72 9.99 -4.28 -2.42
CA LEU A 72 10.59 -4.21 -1.09
C LEU A 72 9.87 -5.12 -0.10
N ASP A 73 10.63 -5.81 0.75
CA ASP A 73 10.06 -6.45 1.94
C ASP A 73 9.84 -5.39 3.04
N LEU A 74 8.56 -5.06 3.26
CA LEU A 74 8.12 -4.10 4.27
C LEU A 74 7.38 -4.78 5.44
N SER A 75 7.48 -6.11 5.56
CA SER A 75 6.77 -6.89 6.59
C SER A 75 7.14 -6.46 8.01
N ALA A 76 8.38 -6.03 8.23
CA ALA A 76 8.87 -5.50 9.50
C ALA A 76 8.36 -4.09 9.84
N ILE A 77 7.73 -3.38 8.89
CA ILE A 77 7.18 -2.03 9.12
C ILE A 77 5.74 -2.12 9.62
N ASN A 78 5.40 -1.29 10.62
CA ASN A 78 4.05 -1.18 11.15
C ASN A 78 3.03 -0.87 10.03
N PRO A 79 1.92 -1.62 9.92
CA PRO A 79 0.93 -1.44 8.85
C PRO A 79 0.40 0.00 8.70
N LEU A 80 0.26 0.74 9.81
CA LEU A 80 -0.31 2.09 9.81
C LEU A 80 0.55 3.14 9.10
N ILE A 81 1.85 2.88 8.98
CA ILE A 81 2.81 3.80 8.35
C ILE A 81 3.55 3.15 7.16
N ARG A 82 3.19 1.90 6.82
CA ARG A 82 3.95 1.08 5.86
C ARG A 82 4.01 1.70 4.48
N GLU A 83 2.91 2.30 4.02
CA GLU A 83 2.85 2.93 2.72
C GLU A 83 3.83 4.11 2.63
N GLU A 84 3.70 5.08 3.54
CA GLU A 84 4.59 6.24 3.60
C GLU A 84 6.05 5.82 3.77
N LYS A 85 6.34 4.94 4.73
CA LYS A 85 7.71 4.46 4.98
C LYS A 85 8.26 3.63 3.83
N GLY A 86 7.43 2.86 3.13
CA GLY A 86 7.84 2.12 1.94
C GLY A 86 8.34 3.06 0.85
N ARG A 87 7.65 4.17 0.63
CA ARG A 87 8.04 5.20 -0.34
C ARG A 87 9.36 5.88 0.05
N ASP A 88 9.51 6.25 1.32
CA ASP A 88 10.77 6.80 1.84
C ASP A 88 11.95 5.84 1.62
N LEU A 89 11.74 4.55 1.95
CA LEU A 89 12.75 3.51 1.82
C LEU A 89 13.12 3.23 0.36
N ALA A 90 12.16 3.29 -0.57
CA ALA A 90 12.42 3.14 -1.99
C ALA A 90 13.36 4.25 -2.51
N TRP A 91 13.12 5.50 -2.12
CA TRP A 91 14.02 6.61 -2.45
C TRP A 91 15.41 6.44 -1.83
N MET A 92 15.46 6.06 -0.54
CA MET A 92 16.73 5.83 0.16
C MET A 92 17.56 4.72 -0.50
N LEU A 93 16.92 3.63 -0.90
CA LEU A 93 17.59 2.53 -1.59
C LEU A 93 18.13 2.96 -2.95
N LEU A 94 17.33 3.68 -3.75
CA LEU A 94 17.79 4.21 -5.04
C LEU A 94 19.00 5.13 -4.85
N GLU A 95 18.93 6.05 -3.88
CA GLU A 95 20.04 6.97 -3.59
C GLU A 95 21.32 6.21 -3.20
N ALA A 96 21.20 5.15 -2.39
CA ALA A 96 22.33 4.32 -2.01
C ALA A 96 22.93 3.58 -3.22
N ILE A 97 22.10 3.11 -4.15
CA ILE A 97 22.55 2.43 -5.38
C ILE A 97 23.23 3.42 -6.32
N ASP A 98 22.58 4.56 -6.61
CA ASP A 98 23.10 5.59 -7.52
C ASP A 98 24.47 6.12 -7.06
N LYS A 99 24.73 6.15 -5.75
CA LYS A 99 26.02 6.54 -5.16
C LYS A 99 27.11 5.46 -5.22
N THR A 100 26.75 4.19 -5.42
CA THR A 100 27.71 3.07 -5.33
C THR A 100 27.99 2.42 -6.68
N LYS A 101 27.03 2.41 -7.60
CA LYS A 101 27.17 1.75 -8.89
C LYS A 101 26.34 2.45 -9.96
N ILE A 102 26.95 2.69 -11.11
CA ILE A 102 26.22 3.13 -12.30
C ILE A 102 25.51 1.90 -12.88
N VAL A 103 24.18 1.94 -12.90
CA VAL A 103 23.35 0.93 -13.55
C VAL A 103 22.78 1.53 -14.83
N ASN A 104 23.13 0.93 -15.98
CA ASN A 104 22.53 1.28 -17.25
C ASN A 104 21.22 0.50 -17.39
N LEU A 105 20.11 1.23 -17.44
CA LEU A 105 18.74 0.72 -17.57
C LEU A 105 18.22 0.88 -18.99
#